data_AF-A0A1F7WRV8-F1
#
_entry.id   AF-A0A1F7WRV8-F1
#
_cell.length_a   1.000
_cell.length_b   1.000
_cell.length_c   1.000
_cell.angle_alpha   90.00
_cell.angle_beta   90.00
_cell.angle_gamma   90.00
#
_symmetry.space_group_name_H-M   'P 1'
#
loop_
_entity.id
_entity.type
_entity.pdbx_description
1 polymer ?
#
loop_
_entity_poly.entity_id
_entity_poly.type
_entity_poly.pdbx_seq_one_letter_code
_entity_poly.pdbx_strand_id
1 'polypeptide(L)'
;MNKEKKSAVAAGGTFYDIHCHAMNMSHPCMIAFMNRCVRALREITLKELMSSINSLTKIKIIRELFEMAGSYKEAKNLLAVMENDAGSVFLLMENCLLGRYGFAPPLLDAESGLNIGGKFYKNAVLTPLIMDFGNPEAQKLDTYYSEPAQKPVTEQIIDLFNGIKKYIKKSEYAFFEIYPFLGVNTRNYTKNKLESILKQYFDEFSPSRAALAERFGDFDGGIKKLGAHSFAGIKVYPPLGFDPWPEDDADELEKVNMLYSLCEKKGIPITAHCNDEGYTTCGAAEALKFTSPARWEEALKNYPALKLNLAHFGRKGLAPFSDWSNRICTLIYKYENVYTDLSFNGYDPAYYAGLKALLEKLPHKMSKAVPDKILFGSDFMMSLLKIESYSKYLSYFSETPHLTAEAKHTFCSVNPARFLFGK
;
A
#
# COMPACT_ATOMS: atom_id res chain seq x y z
N MET A 1 27.01 32.11 -32.54
CA MET A 1 27.76 31.51 -31.40
C MET A 1 26.75 31.13 -30.33
N ASN A 2 25.99 30.07 -30.55
CA ASN A 2 26.25 28.65 -30.25
C ASN A 2 26.06 28.30 -28.76
N LYS A 3 24.86 27.74 -28.52
CA LYS A 3 24.52 26.64 -27.60
C LYS A 3 24.68 26.91 -26.10
N GLU A 4 23.56 27.36 -25.55
CA GLU A 4 23.11 27.10 -24.19
C GLU A 4 23.40 25.66 -23.76
N LYS A 5 23.92 25.55 -22.53
CA LYS A 5 24.06 24.32 -21.76
C LYS A 5 22.68 23.69 -21.54
N LYS A 6 22.21 22.86 -22.48
CA LYS A 6 21.26 21.80 -22.15
C LYS A 6 21.99 20.83 -21.23
N SER A 7 21.80 20.98 -19.93
CA SER A 7 22.20 19.96 -18.97
C SER A 7 21.50 18.67 -19.38
N ALA A 8 22.26 17.64 -19.73
CA ALA A 8 21.72 16.33 -20.02
C ALA A 8 21.08 15.81 -18.72
N VAL A 9 19.76 15.94 -18.61
CA VAL A 9 18.99 15.40 -17.50
C VAL A 9 19.13 13.88 -17.58
N ALA A 10 19.86 13.29 -16.63
CA ALA A 10 20.00 11.85 -16.56
C ALA A 10 18.63 11.23 -16.30
N ALA A 11 18.14 10.40 -17.24
CA ALA A 11 16.89 9.67 -17.07
C ALA A 11 17.00 8.71 -15.88
N GLY A 12 16.11 8.85 -14.89
CA GLY A 12 16.12 8.14 -13.62
C GLY A 12 15.46 6.76 -13.64
N GLY A 13 15.23 6.15 -14.80
CA GLY A 13 14.51 4.87 -14.90
C GLY A 13 12.99 5.00 -14.72
N THR A 14 12.36 3.97 -14.16
CA THR A 14 10.92 3.91 -13.86
C THR A 14 10.66 4.24 -12.39
N PHE A 15 9.63 5.05 -12.11
CA PHE A 15 9.15 5.28 -10.75
C PHE A 15 8.19 4.15 -10.34
N TYR A 16 8.15 3.79 -9.07
CA TYR A 16 7.26 2.74 -8.57
C TYR A 16 6.53 3.25 -7.34
N ASP A 17 5.21 3.11 -7.36
CA ASP A 17 4.36 3.13 -6.18
C ASP A 17 3.82 1.72 -5.95
N ILE A 18 4.48 0.99 -5.06
CA ILE A 18 4.21 -0.44 -4.81
C ILE A 18 3.01 -0.67 -3.87
N HIS A 19 2.42 0.40 -3.35
CA HIS A 19 1.39 0.30 -2.34
C HIS A 19 0.39 1.41 -2.54
N CYS A 20 -0.70 1.11 -3.25
CA CYS A 20 -1.86 1.98 -3.30
C CYS A 20 -3.14 1.16 -3.28
N HIS A 21 -4.26 1.83 -3.05
CA HIS A 21 -5.59 1.25 -3.17
C HIS A 21 -6.39 2.05 -4.21
N ALA A 22 -7.18 1.35 -5.01
CA ALA A 22 -8.07 1.93 -6.01
C ALA A 22 -9.40 1.16 -5.96
N MET A 23 -10.29 1.59 -5.07
CA MET A 23 -11.60 0.98 -4.87
C MET A 23 -12.67 2.05 -4.65
N ASN A 24 -13.87 1.81 -5.19
CA ASN A 24 -15.03 2.64 -4.91
C ASN A 24 -15.70 2.24 -3.57
N MET A 25 -16.70 3.01 -3.15
CA MET A 25 -17.47 2.77 -1.92
C MET A 25 -18.20 1.42 -1.84
N SER A 26 -18.30 0.66 -2.93
CA SER A 26 -19.03 -0.61 -2.93
C SER A 26 -18.24 -1.78 -2.31
N HIS A 27 -16.92 -1.66 -2.13
CA HIS A 27 -16.08 -2.79 -1.70
C HIS A 27 -15.79 -2.85 -0.19
N PRO A 28 -15.37 -1.75 0.48
CA PRO A 28 -15.15 -1.79 1.93
C PRO A 28 -16.47 -2.08 2.66
N CYS A 29 -16.43 -2.79 3.80
CA CYS A 29 -17.62 -2.78 4.66
C CYS A 29 -17.74 -1.40 5.32
N MET A 30 -18.82 -0.71 4.94
CA MET A 30 -19.03 0.70 5.23
C MET A 30 -19.04 1.00 6.74
N ILE A 31 -19.51 0.06 7.56
CA ILE A 31 -19.55 0.23 9.03
C ILE A 31 -18.15 0.24 9.62
N ALA A 32 -17.29 -0.70 9.23
CA ALA A 32 -15.89 -0.72 9.70
C ALA A 32 -15.10 0.46 9.12
N PHE A 33 -15.40 0.89 7.89
CA PHE A 33 -14.86 2.12 7.31
C PHE A 33 -15.28 3.36 8.12
N MET A 34 -16.57 3.50 8.45
CA MET A 34 -17.07 4.58 9.30
C MET A 34 -16.43 4.56 10.68
N ASN A 35 -16.29 3.39 11.31
CA ASN A 35 -15.60 3.25 12.59
C ASN A 35 -14.13 3.70 12.50
N ARG A 36 -13.44 3.40 11.40
CA ARG A 36 -12.07 3.89 11.11
C ARG A 36 -12.05 5.41 10.97
N CYS A 37 -12.99 5.99 10.22
CA CYS A 37 -13.11 7.45 10.09
C CYS A 37 -13.36 8.13 11.45
N VAL A 38 -14.24 7.56 12.27
CA VAL A 38 -14.53 8.05 13.64
C VAL A 38 -13.30 7.93 14.55
N ARG A 39 -12.53 6.83 14.47
CA ARG A 39 -11.27 6.68 15.23
C ARG A 39 -10.22 7.69 14.78
N ALA A 40 -10.04 7.87 13.47
CA ALA A 40 -9.09 8.84 12.90
C ALA A 40 -9.41 10.27 13.35
N LEU A 41 -10.70 10.62 13.47
CA LEU A 41 -11.18 11.87 14.06
C LEU A 41 -10.79 12.00 15.54
N ARG A 42 -11.02 10.95 16.35
CA ARG A 42 -10.74 10.95 17.80
C ARG A 42 -9.25 11.02 18.15
N GLU A 43 -8.39 10.36 17.38
CA GLU A 43 -6.93 10.34 17.64
C GLU A 43 -6.28 11.71 17.43
N ILE A 44 -6.78 12.51 16.48
CA ILE A 44 -6.36 13.91 16.29
C ILE A 44 -6.74 14.72 17.54
N THR A 45 -8.00 14.59 17.99
CA THR A 45 -8.49 15.27 19.20
C THR A 45 -7.64 14.96 20.43
N LEU A 46 -7.22 13.71 20.61
CA LEU A 46 -6.38 13.29 21.74
C LEU A 46 -4.95 13.86 21.69
N LYS A 47 -4.34 13.92 20.50
CA LYS A 47 -3.01 14.54 20.32
C LYS A 47 -3.04 16.03 20.63
N GLU A 48 -4.07 16.74 20.16
CA GLU A 48 -4.25 18.17 20.41
C GLU A 48 -4.57 18.45 21.88
N LEU A 49 -5.42 17.64 22.52
CA LEU A 49 -5.77 17.75 23.94
C LEU A 49 -4.55 17.55 24.84
N MET A 50 -3.68 16.58 24.53
CA MET A 50 -2.44 16.33 25.30
C MET A 50 -1.38 17.43 25.10
N SER A 51 -1.42 18.17 23.99
CA SER A 51 -0.55 19.34 23.78
C SER A 51 -1.03 20.61 24.51
N SER A 52 -2.24 20.57 25.07
CA SER A 52 -2.95 21.77 25.50
C SER A 52 -3.43 21.73 26.95
N ILE A 53 -2.52 21.37 27.85
CA ILE A 53 -2.70 21.62 29.28
C ILE A 53 -2.35 23.09 29.57
N ASN A 54 -3.32 23.96 29.33
CA ASN A 54 -3.68 25.02 30.27
C ASN A 54 -5.06 25.58 29.94
N SER A 55 -5.83 25.77 31.00
CA SER A 55 -7.26 26.05 31.01
C SER A 55 -7.60 27.36 30.33
N LEU A 56 -8.58 27.34 29.43
CA LEU A 56 -9.71 28.28 29.37
C LEU A 56 -10.72 27.79 28.32
N THR A 57 -11.88 27.41 28.83
CA THR A 57 -12.91 26.58 28.25
C THR A 57 -13.94 27.41 27.44
N LYS A 58 -14.54 26.75 26.45
CA LYS A 58 -15.58 27.18 25.46
C LYS A 58 -15.11 27.79 24.14
N ILE A 59 -14.17 28.74 24.09
CA ILE A 59 -13.69 29.27 22.77
C ILE A 59 -12.77 28.27 22.07
N LYS A 60 -11.98 27.53 22.85
CA LYS A 60 -11.10 26.45 22.36
C LYS A 60 -11.88 25.30 21.72
N ILE A 61 -13.05 24.96 22.26
CA ILE A 61 -13.93 23.90 21.74
C ILE A 61 -14.49 24.28 20.36
N ILE A 62 -14.77 25.56 20.10
CA ILE A 62 -15.21 26.03 18.77
C ILE A 62 -14.04 26.00 17.78
N ARG A 63 -12.82 26.31 18.23
CA ARG A 63 -11.61 26.20 17.40
C ARG A 63 -11.21 24.74 17.14
N GLU A 64 -11.35 23.86 18.11
CA GLU A 64 -11.17 22.41 18.00
C GLU A 64 -12.26 21.78 17.11
N LEU A 65 -13.50 22.27 17.14
CA LEU A 65 -14.56 21.95 16.16
C LEU A 65 -14.24 22.44 14.75
N PHE A 66 -13.49 23.54 14.62
CA PHE A 66 -12.93 24.01 13.34
C PHE A 66 -11.67 23.23 12.91
N GLU A 67 -10.89 22.68 13.84
CA GLU A 67 -9.78 21.73 13.55
C GLU A 67 -10.33 20.34 13.19
N MET A 68 -11.49 19.94 13.71
CA MET A 68 -12.29 18.82 13.17
C MET A 68 -12.70 19.06 11.70
N ALA A 69 -12.70 20.31 11.20
CA ALA A 69 -12.91 20.59 9.79
C ALA A 69 -11.74 20.10 8.91
N GLY A 70 -10.52 20.00 9.46
CA GLY A 70 -9.33 19.40 8.83
C GLY A 70 -9.23 17.87 8.97
N SER A 71 -10.28 17.23 9.50
CA SER A 71 -10.49 15.79 9.30
C SER A 71 -11.77 15.53 8.51
N TYR A 72 -12.74 16.45 8.59
CA TYR A 72 -13.93 16.41 7.76
C TYR A 72 -13.64 16.75 6.29
N LYS A 73 -12.75 17.72 5.99
CA LYS A 73 -12.34 18.05 4.62
C LYS A 73 -11.57 16.90 3.98
N GLU A 74 -10.68 16.25 4.72
CA GLU A 74 -9.86 15.12 4.31
C GLU A 74 -10.72 13.87 4.12
N ALA A 75 -11.65 13.61 5.05
CA ALA A 75 -12.65 12.56 4.89
C ALA A 75 -13.57 12.83 3.68
N LYS A 76 -14.00 14.08 3.46
CA LYS A 76 -14.74 14.47 2.25
C LYS A 76 -13.93 14.25 0.98
N ASN A 77 -12.64 14.59 1.01
CA ASN A 77 -11.73 14.42 -0.12
C ASN A 77 -11.58 12.94 -0.47
N LEU A 78 -11.39 12.09 0.54
CA LEU A 78 -11.41 10.64 0.38
C LEU A 78 -12.74 10.17 -0.24
N LEU A 79 -13.87 10.58 0.32
CA LEU A 79 -15.19 10.17 -0.19
C LEU A 79 -15.41 10.62 -1.64
N ALA A 80 -15.02 11.85 -1.99
CA ALA A 80 -15.07 12.35 -3.36
C ALA A 80 -14.21 11.51 -4.33
N VAL A 81 -13.05 11.02 -3.87
CA VAL A 81 -12.24 10.08 -4.66
C VAL A 81 -12.91 8.69 -4.73
N MET A 82 -13.50 8.18 -3.65
CA MET A 82 -14.17 6.87 -3.62
C MET A 82 -15.53 6.81 -4.33
N GLU A 83 -16.14 7.96 -4.66
CA GLU A 83 -17.29 8.05 -5.56
C GLU A 83 -16.94 7.70 -7.00
N ASN A 84 -15.66 7.72 -7.36
CA ASN A 84 -15.19 7.38 -8.69
C ASN A 84 -14.93 5.88 -8.84
N ASP A 85 -15.14 5.34 -10.04
CA ASP A 85 -14.60 4.03 -10.41
C ASP A 85 -13.05 4.04 -10.44
N ALA A 86 -12.43 2.86 -10.35
CA ALA A 86 -10.98 2.73 -10.27
C ALA A 86 -10.24 3.42 -11.44
N GLY A 87 -10.81 3.41 -12.65
CA GLY A 87 -10.21 4.06 -13.81
C GLY A 87 -10.18 5.58 -13.70
N SER A 88 -11.28 6.17 -13.20
CA SER A 88 -11.32 7.59 -12.86
C SER A 88 -10.33 7.95 -11.74
N VAL A 89 -10.11 7.07 -10.76
CA VAL A 89 -9.09 7.29 -9.70
C VAL A 89 -7.68 7.36 -10.30
N PHE A 90 -7.33 6.46 -11.23
CA PHE A 90 -6.02 6.51 -11.90
C PHE A 90 -5.83 7.78 -12.74
N LEU A 91 -6.86 8.19 -13.48
CA LEU A 91 -6.86 9.46 -14.23
C LEU A 91 -6.70 10.66 -13.28
N LEU A 92 -7.37 10.64 -12.14
CA LEU A 92 -7.24 11.67 -11.11
C LEU A 92 -5.80 11.74 -10.59
N MET A 93 -5.18 10.60 -10.27
CA MET A 93 -3.78 10.55 -9.81
C MET A 93 -2.82 11.16 -10.85
N GLU A 94 -2.97 10.81 -12.13
CA GLU A 94 -2.13 11.36 -13.20
C GLU A 94 -2.34 12.86 -13.40
N ASN A 95 -3.61 13.29 -13.48
CA ASN A 95 -3.98 14.70 -13.62
C ASN A 95 -3.50 15.54 -12.41
N CYS A 96 -3.46 14.95 -11.22
CA CYS A 96 -2.89 15.56 -10.01
C CYS A 96 -1.40 15.84 -10.18
N LEU A 97 -0.62 14.88 -10.70
CA LEU A 97 0.80 15.06 -10.94
C LEU A 97 1.08 16.11 -12.02
N LEU A 98 0.24 16.17 -13.06
CA LEU A 98 0.27 17.18 -14.12
C LEU A 98 -0.15 18.59 -13.64
N GLY A 99 -0.52 18.75 -12.37
CA GLY A 99 -0.93 20.05 -11.81
C GLY A 99 -2.32 20.51 -12.23
N ARG A 100 -3.15 19.66 -12.86
CA ARG A 100 -4.50 20.06 -13.36
C ARG A 100 -5.48 20.43 -12.24
N TYR A 101 -5.16 20.05 -10.99
CA TYR A 101 -5.91 20.44 -9.79
C TYR A 101 -5.25 21.60 -9.01
N GLY A 102 -4.30 22.32 -9.63
CA GLY A 102 -3.68 23.51 -9.04
C GLY A 102 -2.42 23.28 -8.20
N PHE A 103 -1.90 22.05 -8.14
CA PHE A 103 -0.60 21.79 -7.51
C PHE A 103 0.51 22.38 -8.37
N ALA A 104 1.20 23.40 -7.85
CA ALA A 104 2.22 24.16 -8.58
C ALA A 104 3.53 24.26 -7.78
N PRO A 105 4.70 24.05 -8.41
CA PRO A 105 4.85 23.54 -9.78
C PRO A 105 4.35 22.09 -9.91
N PRO A 106 3.92 21.65 -11.12
CA PRO A 106 3.54 20.26 -11.34
C PRO A 106 4.73 19.34 -11.08
N LEU A 107 4.48 18.16 -10.52
CA LEU A 107 5.53 17.15 -10.31
C LEU A 107 5.83 16.36 -11.58
N LEU A 108 4.81 16.16 -12.42
CA LEU A 108 4.92 15.51 -13.72
C LEU A 108 4.85 16.56 -14.81
N ASP A 109 5.95 16.69 -15.54
CA ASP A 109 6.01 17.47 -16.77
C ASP A 109 5.95 16.53 -17.97
N ALA A 110 5.18 16.90 -18.99
CA ALA A 110 4.92 16.02 -20.13
C ALA A 110 6.19 15.68 -20.91
N GLU A 111 7.15 16.61 -21.00
CA GLU A 111 8.39 16.40 -21.74
C GLU A 111 9.46 15.71 -20.89
N SER A 112 9.70 16.21 -19.67
CA SER A 112 10.80 15.79 -18.82
C SER A 112 10.46 14.59 -17.92
N GLY A 113 9.19 14.40 -17.55
CA GLY A 113 8.70 13.31 -16.71
C GLY A 113 8.46 13.74 -15.25
N LEU A 114 8.24 12.76 -14.37
CA LEU A 114 8.04 12.99 -12.94
C LEU A 114 9.36 13.36 -12.26
N ASN A 115 9.41 14.49 -11.56
CA ASN A 115 10.58 14.93 -10.80
C ASN A 115 10.50 14.49 -9.33
N ILE A 116 11.42 13.62 -8.91
CA ILE A 116 11.61 13.22 -7.51
C ILE A 116 13.06 13.48 -7.11
N GLY A 117 13.28 14.39 -6.16
CA GLY A 117 14.61 14.72 -5.64
C GLY A 117 15.60 15.17 -6.72
N GLY A 118 15.13 15.80 -7.79
CA GLY A 118 15.95 16.25 -8.93
C GLY A 118 16.20 15.19 -10.00
N LYS A 119 15.70 13.96 -9.85
CA LYS A 119 15.73 12.92 -10.88
C LYS A 119 14.38 12.82 -11.59
N PHE A 120 14.43 12.51 -12.89
CA PHE A 120 13.26 12.50 -13.76
C PHE A 120 12.90 11.09 -14.24
N TYR A 121 11.63 10.73 -14.14
CA TYR A 121 11.10 9.39 -14.48
C TYR A 121 10.06 9.49 -15.59
N LYS A 122 10.21 8.72 -16.66
CA LYS A 122 9.33 8.80 -17.85
C LYS A 122 8.02 8.04 -17.73
N ASN A 123 7.98 7.06 -16.84
CA ASN A 123 6.79 6.28 -16.54
C ASN A 123 6.82 5.85 -15.07
N ALA A 124 5.68 5.41 -14.60
CA ALA A 124 5.51 4.85 -13.27
C ALA A 124 4.79 3.51 -13.32
N VAL A 125 5.19 2.58 -12.44
CA VAL A 125 4.44 1.36 -12.16
C VAL A 125 3.64 1.57 -10.87
N LEU A 126 2.33 1.36 -10.93
CA LEU A 126 1.44 1.29 -9.77
C LEU A 126 1.11 -0.17 -9.48
N THR A 127 1.10 -0.56 -8.21
CA THR A 127 0.58 -1.88 -7.81
C THR A 127 -0.58 -1.73 -6.82
N PRO A 128 -1.82 -1.58 -7.32
CA PRO A 128 -3.00 -1.56 -6.48
C PRO A 128 -3.14 -2.86 -5.70
N LEU A 129 -3.32 -2.76 -4.39
CA LEU A 129 -3.43 -3.91 -3.50
C LEU A 129 -4.91 -4.22 -3.25
N ILE A 130 -5.40 -5.35 -3.77
CA ILE A 130 -6.77 -5.81 -3.54
C ILE A 130 -6.88 -6.33 -2.10
N MET A 131 -8.00 -6.07 -1.44
CA MET A 131 -8.29 -6.57 -0.10
C MET A 131 -9.43 -7.59 -0.17
N ASP A 132 -9.17 -8.80 0.33
CA ASP A 132 -10.15 -9.87 0.33
C ASP A 132 -11.12 -9.75 1.51
N PHE A 133 -12.19 -8.98 1.31
CA PHE A 133 -13.26 -8.76 2.27
C PHE A 133 -14.27 -9.91 2.37
N GLY A 134 -14.03 -11.04 1.70
CA GLY A 134 -14.92 -12.20 1.65
C GLY A 134 -15.03 -12.95 2.98
N ASN A 135 -15.37 -12.27 4.08
CA ASN A 135 -15.37 -12.82 5.42
C ASN A 135 -16.40 -13.98 5.55
N PRO A 136 -15.98 -15.22 5.82
CA PRO A 136 -16.88 -16.36 6.01
C PRO A 136 -17.69 -16.26 7.31
N GLU A 137 -17.17 -15.54 8.32
CA GLU A 137 -17.82 -15.27 9.60
C GLU A 137 -18.28 -13.82 9.65
N ALA A 138 -19.19 -13.47 8.73
CA ALA A 138 -19.92 -12.23 8.73
C ALA A 138 -20.36 -11.83 10.17
N GLN A 139 -19.76 -10.78 10.73
CA GLN A 139 -20.16 -10.27 12.05
C GLN A 139 -21.64 -9.89 11.99
N LYS A 140 -22.47 -10.48 12.86
CA LYS A 140 -23.85 -10.05 13.02
C LYS A 140 -23.85 -8.61 13.52
N LEU A 141 -24.53 -7.74 12.79
CA LEU A 141 -24.72 -6.36 13.18
C LEU A 141 -25.81 -6.28 14.25
N ASP A 142 -25.64 -5.40 15.24
CA ASP A 142 -26.65 -5.10 16.26
C ASP A 142 -27.71 -4.14 15.72
N THR A 143 -28.30 -4.51 14.57
CA THR A 143 -29.28 -3.74 13.83
C THR A 143 -30.36 -4.65 13.26
N TYR A 144 -31.50 -4.07 12.89
CA TYR A 144 -32.64 -4.82 12.32
C TYR A 144 -32.25 -5.68 11.11
N TYR A 145 -31.50 -5.10 10.16
CA TYR A 145 -30.79 -5.86 9.12
C TYR A 145 -29.42 -6.24 9.69
N SER A 146 -29.36 -7.41 10.31
CA SER A 146 -28.17 -7.88 11.05
C SER A 146 -27.17 -8.65 10.19
N GLU A 147 -27.57 -9.07 8.99
CA GLU A 147 -26.70 -9.75 8.03
C GLU A 147 -25.89 -8.72 7.22
N PRO A 148 -24.55 -8.73 7.32
CA PRO A 148 -23.74 -7.81 6.53
C PRO A 148 -23.71 -8.23 5.06
N ALA A 149 -23.52 -7.24 4.18
CA ALA A 149 -23.39 -7.50 2.75
C ALA A 149 -22.16 -8.38 2.46
N GLN A 150 -22.36 -9.43 1.66
CA GLN A 150 -21.26 -10.24 1.14
C GLN A 150 -20.47 -9.43 0.11
N LYS A 151 -19.15 -9.37 0.29
CA LYS A 151 -18.23 -8.60 -0.56
C LYS A 151 -17.18 -9.52 -1.17
N PRO A 152 -17.55 -10.35 -2.17
CA PRO A 152 -16.61 -11.27 -2.78
C PRO A 152 -15.51 -10.48 -3.50
N VAL A 153 -14.26 -10.93 -3.35
CA VAL A 153 -13.08 -10.31 -3.97
C VAL A 153 -13.19 -10.21 -5.50
N THR A 154 -14.01 -11.06 -6.12
CA THR A 154 -14.26 -11.08 -7.57
C THR A 154 -14.81 -9.77 -8.11
N GLU A 155 -15.70 -9.10 -7.37
CA GLU A 155 -16.25 -7.81 -7.82
C GLU A 155 -15.20 -6.71 -7.77
N GLN A 156 -14.36 -6.71 -6.74
CA GLN A 156 -13.23 -5.77 -6.65
C GLN A 156 -12.21 -6.00 -7.79
N ILE A 157 -11.95 -7.27 -8.15
CA ILE A 157 -11.14 -7.62 -9.31
C ILE A 157 -11.76 -7.05 -10.60
N ILE A 158 -13.04 -7.32 -10.87
CA ILE A 158 -13.72 -6.87 -12.09
C ILE A 158 -13.67 -5.33 -12.21
N ASP A 159 -14.00 -4.62 -11.13
CA ASP A 159 -13.97 -3.15 -11.10
C ASP A 159 -12.57 -2.59 -11.38
N LEU A 160 -11.54 -3.20 -10.76
CA LEU A 160 -10.17 -2.75 -10.93
C LEU A 160 -9.68 -2.96 -12.38
N PHE A 161 -9.90 -4.13 -12.97
CA PHE A 161 -9.46 -4.41 -14.35
C PHE A 161 -10.26 -3.61 -15.39
N ASN A 162 -11.55 -3.36 -15.16
CA ASN A 162 -12.32 -2.40 -15.95
C ASN A 162 -11.75 -0.97 -15.81
N GLY A 163 -11.33 -0.60 -14.60
CA GLY A 163 -10.67 0.66 -14.32
C GLY A 163 -9.34 0.82 -15.07
N ILE A 164 -8.49 -0.21 -15.06
CA ILE A 164 -7.22 -0.24 -15.80
C ILE A 164 -7.48 -0.05 -17.30
N LYS A 165 -8.43 -0.80 -17.87
CA LYS A 165 -8.83 -0.66 -19.27
C LYS A 165 -9.32 0.75 -19.60
N LYS A 166 -10.11 1.34 -18.71
CA LYS A 166 -10.59 2.73 -18.86
C LYS A 166 -9.43 3.72 -18.83
N TYR A 167 -8.49 3.59 -17.89
CA TYR A 167 -7.31 4.45 -17.82
C TYR A 167 -6.49 4.39 -19.11
N ILE A 168 -6.17 3.19 -19.61
CA ILE A 168 -5.44 3.00 -20.88
C ILE A 168 -6.16 3.70 -22.04
N LYS A 169 -7.49 3.63 -22.09
CA LYS A 169 -8.29 4.23 -23.17
C LYS A 169 -8.41 5.76 -23.07
N LYS A 170 -8.35 6.32 -21.85
CA LYS A 170 -8.76 7.70 -21.57
C LYS A 170 -7.63 8.62 -21.16
N SER A 171 -6.53 8.08 -20.66
CA SER A 171 -5.37 8.88 -20.30
C SER A 171 -4.74 9.44 -21.58
N GLU A 172 -4.47 10.74 -21.58
CA GLU A 172 -3.81 11.43 -22.69
C GLU A 172 -2.29 11.22 -22.66
N TYR A 173 -1.73 10.93 -21.48
CA TYR A 173 -0.29 10.85 -21.26
C TYR A 173 0.21 9.43 -20.98
N ALA A 174 -0.66 8.54 -20.49
CA ALA A 174 -0.42 7.13 -20.20
C ALA A 174 0.84 6.90 -19.33
N PHE A 175 0.99 7.68 -18.26
CA PHE A 175 2.13 7.62 -17.36
C PHE A 175 2.25 6.29 -16.59
N PHE A 176 1.12 5.68 -16.26
CA PHE A 176 1.06 4.51 -15.38
C PHE A 176 0.96 3.18 -16.13
N GLU A 177 1.88 2.27 -15.81
CA GLU A 177 1.66 0.83 -15.92
C GLU A 177 1.04 0.33 -14.61
N ILE A 178 -0.05 -0.43 -14.67
CA ILE A 178 -0.81 -0.80 -13.46
C ILE A 178 -0.83 -2.32 -13.34
N TYR A 179 -0.17 -2.85 -12.31
CA TYR A 179 -0.05 -4.29 -12.05
C TYR A 179 -0.60 -4.65 -10.67
N PRO A 180 -1.88 -5.04 -10.56
CA PRO A 180 -2.52 -5.34 -9.29
C PRO A 180 -1.87 -6.49 -8.53
N PHE A 181 -2.03 -6.48 -7.20
CA PHE A 181 -1.80 -7.65 -6.35
C PHE A 181 -3.14 -8.30 -6.01
N LEU A 182 -3.22 -9.62 -6.12
CA LEU A 182 -4.42 -10.37 -5.75
C LEU A 182 -4.57 -10.37 -4.22
N GLY A 183 -5.72 -9.94 -3.72
CA GLY A 183 -6.06 -10.08 -2.31
C GLY A 183 -6.38 -11.54 -2.00
N VAL A 184 -5.72 -12.12 -1.00
CA VAL A 184 -5.97 -13.50 -0.54
C VAL A 184 -6.06 -13.51 0.97
N ASN A 185 -7.20 -13.97 1.50
CA ASN A 185 -7.32 -14.43 2.86
C ASN A 185 -7.68 -15.92 2.84
N THR A 186 -6.78 -16.79 3.31
CA THR A 186 -6.95 -18.26 3.21
C THR A 186 -8.20 -18.77 3.92
N ARG A 187 -8.65 -18.07 4.97
CA ARG A 187 -9.88 -18.40 5.72
C ARG A 187 -11.13 -18.31 4.85
N ASN A 188 -11.11 -17.50 3.81
CA ASN A 188 -12.26 -17.28 2.93
C ASN A 188 -12.47 -18.45 1.93
N TYR A 189 -11.58 -19.44 1.92
CA TYR A 189 -11.56 -20.50 0.92
C TYR A 189 -11.45 -21.89 1.53
N THR A 190 -12.12 -22.86 0.89
CA THR A 190 -11.75 -24.26 1.02
C THR A 190 -10.41 -24.49 0.33
N LYS A 191 -9.68 -25.54 0.75
CA LYS A 191 -8.40 -25.94 0.15
C LYS A 191 -8.46 -26.04 -1.38
N ASN A 192 -9.44 -26.77 -1.91
CA ASN A 192 -9.60 -26.97 -3.36
C ASN A 192 -9.87 -25.64 -4.10
N LYS A 193 -10.62 -24.72 -3.47
CA LYS A 193 -10.91 -23.43 -4.08
C LYS A 193 -9.67 -22.54 -4.10
N LEU A 194 -8.90 -22.51 -3.00
CA LEU A 194 -7.63 -21.79 -2.92
C LEU A 194 -6.64 -22.31 -3.97
N GLU A 195 -6.46 -23.63 -4.05
CA GLU A 195 -5.58 -24.26 -5.05
C GLU A 195 -5.97 -23.88 -6.48
N SER A 196 -7.27 -23.91 -6.79
CA SER A 196 -7.78 -23.51 -8.11
C SER A 196 -7.49 -22.05 -8.45
N ILE A 197 -7.66 -21.14 -7.49
CA ILE A 197 -7.36 -19.70 -7.66
C ILE A 197 -5.87 -19.49 -7.88
N LEU A 198 -5.03 -20.10 -7.02
CA LEU A 198 -3.58 -19.99 -7.12
C LEU A 198 -3.07 -20.55 -8.45
N LYS A 199 -3.60 -21.70 -8.89
CA LYS A 199 -3.25 -22.29 -10.18
C LYS A 199 -3.64 -21.38 -11.34
N GLN A 200 -4.86 -20.84 -11.35
CA GLN A 200 -5.34 -19.98 -12.43
C GLN A 200 -4.42 -18.77 -12.65
N TYR A 201 -3.99 -18.11 -11.57
CA TYR A 201 -3.27 -16.84 -11.67
C TYR A 201 -1.74 -16.97 -11.58
N PHE A 202 -1.22 -18.06 -11.03
CA PHE A 202 0.20 -18.14 -10.67
C PHE A 202 0.94 -19.42 -11.11
N ASP A 203 0.28 -20.41 -11.72
CA ASP A 203 0.95 -21.65 -12.14
C ASP A 203 2.09 -21.39 -13.14
N GLU A 204 1.86 -20.51 -14.12
CA GLU A 204 2.86 -20.10 -15.12
C GLU A 204 3.56 -18.77 -14.77
N PHE A 205 3.36 -18.25 -13.55
CA PHE A 205 3.93 -16.96 -13.16
C PHE A 205 5.46 -17.00 -13.18
N SER A 206 6.01 -15.88 -13.63
CA SER A 206 7.41 -15.52 -13.50
C SER A 206 7.51 -14.02 -13.19
N PRO A 207 8.48 -13.58 -12.37
CA PRO A 207 8.63 -12.18 -11.98
C PRO A 207 9.20 -11.35 -13.13
N SER A 208 8.37 -11.07 -14.14
CA SER A 208 8.75 -10.39 -15.39
C SER A 208 7.80 -9.24 -15.71
N ARG A 209 8.35 -8.03 -15.76
CA ARG A 209 7.60 -6.83 -16.18
C ARG A 209 7.06 -6.96 -17.59
N ALA A 210 7.84 -7.57 -18.51
CA ALA A 210 7.40 -7.76 -19.90
C ALA A 210 6.17 -8.67 -19.98
N ALA A 211 6.15 -9.77 -19.23
CA ALA A 211 5.01 -10.70 -19.22
C ALA A 211 3.75 -10.05 -18.61
N LEU A 212 3.89 -9.21 -17.58
CA LEU A 212 2.78 -8.42 -17.05
C LEU A 212 2.29 -7.37 -18.06
N ALA A 213 3.22 -6.72 -18.78
CA ALA A 213 2.90 -5.72 -19.81
C ALA A 213 2.10 -6.33 -20.97
N GLU A 214 2.37 -7.58 -21.37
CA GLU A 214 1.59 -8.28 -22.40
C GLU A 214 0.13 -8.52 -21.99
N ARG A 215 -0.16 -8.58 -20.70
CA ARG A 215 -1.52 -8.73 -20.15
C ARG A 215 -2.16 -7.38 -19.79
N PHE A 216 -1.41 -6.29 -19.86
CA PHE A 216 -1.86 -4.98 -19.43
C PHE A 216 -3.00 -4.47 -20.32
N GLY A 217 -4.21 -4.37 -19.74
CA GLY A 217 -5.42 -3.96 -20.45
C GLY A 217 -6.16 -5.09 -21.20
N ASP A 218 -5.66 -6.34 -21.17
CA ASP A 218 -6.33 -7.51 -21.77
C ASP A 218 -7.47 -8.01 -20.86
N PHE A 219 -8.59 -7.27 -20.84
CA PHE A 219 -9.78 -7.63 -20.07
C PHE A 219 -11.08 -7.40 -20.87
N ASP A 220 -11.92 -8.43 -20.92
CA ASP A 220 -13.20 -8.44 -21.62
C ASP A 220 -14.41 -8.23 -20.69
N GLY A 221 -14.18 -8.13 -19.38
CA GLY A 221 -15.21 -8.02 -18.35
C GLY A 221 -15.38 -9.30 -17.52
N GLY A 222 -14.78 -10.43 -17.92
CA GLY A 222 -14.90 -11.70 -17.22
C GLY A 222 -13.62 -12.15 -16.52
N ILE A 223 -13.70 -12.50 -15.22
CA ILE A 223 -12.56 -13.03 -14.46
C ILE A 223 -11.94 -14.31 -15.05
N LYS A 224 -12.69 -15.06 -15.88
CA LYS A 224 -12.18 -16.26 -16.55
C LYS A 224 -11.11 -15.96 -17.61
N LYS A 225 -11.07 -14.73 -18.13
CA LYS A 225 -10.05 -14.26 -19.07
C LYS A 225 -8.71 -13.99 -18.36
N LEU A 226 -8.77 -13.66 -17.07
CA LEU A 226 -7.60 -13.44 -16.23
C LEU A 226 -6.90 -14.76 -15.93
N GLY A 227 -5.57 -14.73 -15.92
CA GLY A 227 -4.75 -15.93 -15.70
C GLY A 227 -3.35 -15.53 -15.26
N ALA A 228 -2.36 -16.32 -15.65
CA ALA A 228 -0.96 -15.98 -15.42
C ALA A 228 -0.64 -14.54 -15.85
N HIS A 229 0.14 -13.85 -15.01
CA HIS A 229 0.58 -12.46 -15.20
C HIS A 229 -0.55 -11.43 -15.29
N SER A 230 -1.77 -11.76 -14.86
CA SER A 230 -2.78 -10.73 -14.56
C SER A 230 -2.46 -9.97 -13.27
N PHE A 231 -1.76 -10.61 -12.33
CA PHE A 231 -1.37 -10.03 -11.05
C PHE A 231 0.16 -10.06 -10.88
N ALA A 232 0.74 -9.01 -10.31
CA ALA A 232 2.17 -8.93 -10.02
C ALA A 232 2.58 -9.60 -8.70
N GLY A 233 1.61 -9.91 -7.84
CA GLY A 233 1.86 -10.47 -6.51
C GLY A 233 0.59 -10.73 -5.72
N ILE A 234 0.75 -10.99 -4.43
CA ILE A 234 -0.34 -11.31 -3.50
C ILE A 234 -0.36 -10.30 -2.35
N LYS A 235 -1.54 -9.77 -2.04
CA LYS A 235 -1.79 -8.97 -0.84
C LYS A 235 -2.46 -9.86 0.21
N VAL A 236 -1.88 -9.87 1.41
CA VAL A 236 -2.54 -10.42 2.60
C VAL A 236 -2.78 -9.30 3.60
N TYR A 237 -3.90 -9.38 4.32
CA TYR A 237 -4.34 -8.33 5.23
C TYR A 237 -4.70 -8.94 6.60
N PRO A 238 -3.72 -9.06 7.53
CA PRO A 238 -3.96 -9.72 8.81
C PRO A 238 -5.13 -9.18 9.64
N PRO A 239 -5.44 -7.87 9.67
CA PRO A 239 -6.62 -7.38 10.39
C PRO A 239 -7.98 -7.86 9.83
N LEU A 240 -8.01 -8.51 8.66
CA LEU A 240 -9.19 -9.21 8.13
C LEU A 240 -9.30 -10.66 8.61
N GLY A 241 -8.42 -11.11 9.51
CA GLY A 241 -8.40 -12.46 10.07
C GLY A 241 -7.38 -13.41 9.44
N PHE A 242 -6.55 -12.92 8.50
CA PHE A 242 -5.43 -13.70 7.99
C PHE A 242 -4.35 -13.83 9.07
N ASP A 243 -4.19 -15.03 9.62
CA ASP A 243 -3.06 -15.34 10.50
C ASP A 243 -1.86 -15.76 9.64
N PRO A 244 -0.71 -15.04 9.67
CA PRO A 244 0.47 -15.43 8.92
C PRO A 244 1.02 -16.82 9.26
N TRP A 245 0.70 -17.38 10.43
CA TRP A 245 1.15 -18.71 10.83
C TRP A 245 0.20 -19.37 11.83
N PRO A 246 -0.95 -19.94 11.40
CA PRO A 246 -1.98 -20.45 12.30
C PRO A 246 -1.63 -21.83 12.88
N GLU A 247 -0.61 -21.92 13.73
CA GLU A 247 -0.12 -23.21 14.29
C GLU A 247 -1.18 -24.05 15.03
N ASP A 248 -2.21 -23.40 15.58
CA ASP A 248 -3.28 -24.06 16.36
C ASP A 248 -4.45 -24.53 15.47
N ASP A 249 -4.41 -24.28 14.15
CA ASP A 249 -5.48 -24.57 13.19
C ASP A 249 -4.87 -25.29 11.98
N ALA A 250 -4.92 -26.63 11.99
CA ALA A 250 -4.24 -27.46 11.01
C ALA A 250 -4.75 -27.27 9.57
N ASP A 251 -6.05 -26.99 9.37
CA ASP A 251 -6.62 -26.73 8.04
C ASP A 251 -6.11 -25.40 7.48
N GLU A 252 -6.15 -24.35 8.30
CA GLU A 252 -5.61 -23.04 7.90
C GLU A 252 -4.09 -23.09 7.69
N LEU A 253 -3.36 -23.82 8.54
CA LEU A 253 -1.92 -23.95 8.39
C LEU A 253 -1.57 -24.64 7.07
N GLU A 254 -2.34 -25.65 6.66
CA GLU A 254 -2.16 -26.29 5.36
C GLU A 254 -2.40 -25.31 4.20
N LYS A 255 -3.45 -24.48 4.27
CA LYS A 255 -3.75 -23.47 3.24
C LYS A 255 -2.68 -22.37 3.16
N VAL A 256 -2.20 -21.90 4.31
CA VAL A 256 -1.12 -20.92 4.40
C VAL A 256 0.19 -21.50 3.85
N ASN A 257 0.53 -22.75 4.17
CA ASN A 257 1.69 -23.45 3.61
C ASN A 257 1.58 -23.62 2.08
N MET A 258 0.39 -23.93 1.56
CA MET A 258 0.15 -24.00 0.11
C MET A 258 0.46 -22.66 -0.58
N LEU A 259 0.00 -21.55 0.00
CA LEU A 259 0.26 -20.20 -0.48
C LEU A 259 1.77 -19.88 -0.46
N TYR A 260 2.44 -20.08 0.68
CA TYR A 260 3.86 -19.72 0.82
C TYR A 260 4.78 -20.59 -0.02
N SER A 261 4.52 -21.89 -0.10
CA SER A 261 5.28 -22.82 -0.94
C SER A 261 5.25 -22.41 -2.41
N LEU A 262 4.08 -22.02 -2.92
CA LEU A 262 3.95 -21.50 -4.29
C LEU A 262 4.70 -20.18 -4.45
N CYS A 263 4.52 -19.24 -3.53
CA CYS A 263 5.15 -17.93 -3.60
C CYS A 263 6.68 -17.99 -3.57
N GLU A 264 7.25 -18.79 -2.67
CA GLU A 264 8.69 -19.01 -2.60
C GLU A 264 9.21 -19.69 -3.87
N LYS A 265 8.57 -20.78 -4.32
CA LYS A 265 8.98 -21.52 -5.53
C LYS A 265 8.98 -20.68 -6.80
N LYS A 266 8.02 -19.75 -6.93
CA LYS A 266 7.82 -18.94 -8.15
C LYS A 266 8.36 -17.51 -8.02
N GLY A 267 8.88 -17.12 -6.85
CA GLY A 267 9.32 -15.75 -6.57
C GLY A 267 8.17 -14.73 -6.61
N ILE A 268 6.96 -15.14 -6.23
CA ILE A 268 5.77 -14.26 -6.21
C ILE A 268 5.88 -13.35 -4.99
N PRO A 269 5.91 -12.02 -5.16
CA PRO A 269 5.97 -11.09 -4.03
C PRO A 269 4.66 -11.10 -3.25
N ILE A 270 4.78 -11.14 -1.92
CA ILE A 270 3.70 -10.94 -0.97
C ILE A 270 3.87 -9.56 -0.33
N THR A 271 2.82 -8.75 -0.35
CA THR A 271 2.74 -7.54 0.50
C THR A 271 1.78 -7.82 1.64
N ALA A 272 2.25 -7.71 2.89
CA ALA A 272 1.45 -7.91 4.08
C ALA A 272 1.25 -6.58 4.81
N HIS A 273 0.01 -6.30 5.23
CA HIS A 273 -0.26 -5.19 6.14
C HIS A 273 0.48 -5.43 7.48
N CYS A 274 1.27 -4.45 7.93
CA CYS A 274 2.11 -4.56 9.13
C CYS A 274 2.18 -3.24 9.91
N ASN A 275 1.02 -2.69 10.30
CA ASN A 275 0.91 -1.68 11.35
C ASN A 275 -0.32 -1.95 12.22
N ASP A 276 -0.36 -1.42 13.45
CA ASP A 276 -1.49 -1.64 14.37
C ASP A 276 -2.73 -0.78 14.08
N GLU A 277 -2.74 -0.12 12.93
CA GLU A 277 -3.85 0.66 12.40
C GLU A 277 -4.48 -0.04 11.18
N GLY A 278 -5.50 0.58 10.59
CA GLY A 278 -6.14 0.09 9.37
C GLY A 278 -7.52 -0.49 9.59
N TYR A 279 -8.01 -1.18 8.57
CA TYR A 279 -9.38 -1.67 8.52
C TYR A 279 -9.46 -3.06 9.19
N THR A 280 -10.19 -3.19 10.29
CA THR A 280 -10.20 -4.43 11.09
C THR A 280 -11.59 -5.07 11.12
N THR A 281 -11.66 -6.38 10.89
CA THR A 281 -12.89 -7.19 11.05
C THR A 281 -12.71 -8.38 11.99
N CYS A 282 -11.48 -8.78 12.34
CA CYS A 282 -11.24 -9.74 13.41
C CYS A 282 -11.22 -9.04 14.79
N GLY A 283 -11.11 -9.82 15.88
CA GLY A 283 -11.00 -9.26 17.22
C GLY A 283 -9.75 -8.41 17.39
N ALA A 284 -9.79 -7.38 18.25
CA ALA A 284 -8.65 -6.47 18.43
C ALA A 284 -7.36 -7.18 18.87
N ALA A 285 -7.47 -8.22 19.70
CA ALA A 285 -6.33 -9.04 20.13
C ALA A 285 -5.75 -9.86 18.98
N GLU A 286 -6.61 -10.43 18.12
CA GLU A 286 -6.21 -11.18 16.93
C GLU A 286 -5.55 -10.25 15.92
N ALA A 287 -6.15 -9.09 15.62
CA ALA A 287 -5.58 -8.09 14.74
C ALA A 287 -4.18 -7.69 15.19
N LEU A 288 -3.98 -7.43 16.48
CA LEU A 288 -2.66 -7.11 17.04
C LEU A 288 -1.67 -8.28 16.91
N LYS A 289 -2.10 -9.52 17.18
CA LYS A 289 -1.28 -10.73 17.06
C LYS A 289 -0.87 -10.99 15.60
N PHE A 290 -1.83 -11.03 14.70
CA PHE A 290 -1.64 -11.42 13.29
C PHE A 290 -0.87 -10.36 12.51
N THR A 291 -1.04 -9.08 12.84
CA THR A 291 -0.35 -7.97 12.16
C THR A 291 1.11 -7.79 12.62
N SER A 292 1.45 -8.35 13.78
CA SER A 292 2.79 -8.25 14.35
C SER A 292 3.85 -8.87 13.44
N PRO A 293 4.99 -8.20 13.21
CA PRO A 293 6.10 -8.79 12.45
C PRO A 293 6.68 -10.04 13.10
N ALA A 294 6.46 -10.29 14.41
CA ALA A 294 6.84 -11.56 15.03
C ALA A 294 6.07 -12.75 14.45
N ARG A 295 4.82 -12.54 14.04
CA ARG A 295 4.01 -13.64 13.51
C ARG A 295 4.57 -14.16 12.18
N TRP A 296 5.22 -13.29 11.42
CA TRP A 296 5.93 -13.62 10.18
C TRP A 296 7.28 -14.32 10.40
N GLU A 297 7.85 -14.31 11.62
CA GLU A 297 9.12 -15.02 11.87
C GLU A 297 8.98 -16.53 11.67
N GLU A 298 7.86 -17.12 12.10
CA GLU A 298 7.61 -18.56 11.91
C GLU A 298 7.44 -18.91 10.42
N ALA A 299 6.73 -18.07 9.67
CA ALA A 299 6.62 -18.23 8.22
C ALA A 299 8.01 -18.18 7.56
N LEU A 300 8.85 -17.20 7.91
CA LEU A 300 10.20 -17.05 7.35
C LEU A 300 11.19 -18.13 7.82
N LYS A 301 10.97 -18.79 8.97
CA LYS A 301 11.76 -19.97 9.35
C LYS A 301 11.50 -21.15 8.43
N ASN A 302 10.26 -21.33 7.98
CA ASN A 302 9.84 -22.43 7.12
C ASN A 302 10.02 -22.11 5.63
N TYR A 303 9.91 -20.83 5.26
CA TYR A 303 10.04 -20.30 3.89
C TYR A 303 11.05 -19.12 3.86
N PRO A 304 12.36 -19.38 4.02
CA PRO A 304 13.38 -18.36 4.19
C PRO A 304 13.66 -17.53 2.92
N ALA A 305 13.26 -18.01 1.74
CA ALA A 305 13.40 -17.30 0.47
C ALA A 305 12.12 -16.56 0.05
N LEU A 306 11.06 -16.61 0.87
CA LEU A 306 9.81 -15.91 0.62
C LEU A 306 10.04 -14.42 0.39
N LYS A 307 9.45 -13.91 -0.70
CA LYS A 307 9.55 -12.50 -1.09
C LYS A 307 8.46 -11.68 -0.42
N LEU A 308 8.79 -11.06 0.71
CA LEU A 308 7.81 -10.50 1.63
C LEU A 308 8.08 -9.02 1.88
N ASN A 309 7.08 -8.17 1.62
CA ASN A 309 7.04 -6.78 2.06
C ASN A 309 6.15 -6.66 3.30
N LEU A 310 6.74 -6.32 4.44
CA LEU A 310 6.03 -5.95 5.67
C LEU A 310 5.74 -4.44 5.62
N ALA A 311 4.54 -4.09 5.16
CA ALA A 311 4.18 -2.72 4.80
C ALA A 311 4.14 -1.75 5.99
N HIS A 312 4.19 -0.45 5.71
CA HIS A 312 4.08 0.64 6.69
C HIS A 312 5.17 0.67 7.77
N PHE A 313 6.27 -0.07 7.57
CA PHE A 313 7.42 -0.12 8.48
C PHE A 313 7.10 -0.45 9.95
N GLY A 314 6.08 -1.27 10.21
CA GLY A 314 5.86 -1.80 11.56
C GLY A 314 5.46 -0.74 12.56
N ARG A 315 4.60 0.21 12.19
CA ARG A 315 4.14 1.20 13.17
C ARG A 315 3.26 0.52 14.23
N LYS A 316 3.60 0.75 15.50
CA LYS A 316 2.81 0.33 16.67
C LYS A 316 2.66 1.49 17.63
N GLY A 317 1.42 1.96 17.79
CA GLY A 317 1.05 3.10 18.61
C GLY A 317 1.29 4.46 17.93
N LEU A 318 1.46 5.50 18.75
CA LEU A 318 1.51 6.89 18.27
C LEU A 318 2.87 7.29 17.67
N ALA A 319 3.94 6.58 18.01
CA ALA A 319 5.28 6.85 17.49
C ALA A 319 5.40 6.31 16.06
N PRO A 320 6.12 7.01 15.15
CA PRO A 320 6.29 6.55 13.76
C PRO A 320 7.13 5.26 13.66
N PHE A 321 8.03 5.04 14.62
CA PHE A 321 8.87 3.85 14.72
C PHE A 321 8.77 3.24 16.11
N SER A 322 8.78 1.90 16.18
CA SER A 322 8.50 1.15 17.40
C SER A 322 9.39 -0.10 17.53
N ASP A 323 9.09 -0.95 18.52
CA ASP A 323 9.66 -2.29 18.62
C ASP A 323 9.41 -3.14 17.35
N TRP A 324 8.27 -2.93 16.68
CA TRP A 324 7.95 -3.61 15.42
C TRP A 324 8.87 -3.17 14.28
N SER A 325 9.18 -1.87 14.14
CA SER A 325 10.13 -1.38 13.13
C SER A 325 11.53 -1.97 13.32
N ASN A 326 12.01 -2.06 14.56
CA ASN A 326 13.30 -2.69 14.89
C ASN A 326 13.32 -4.19 14.54
N ARG A 327 12.19 -4.88 14.79
CA ARG A 327 12.04 -6.29 14.42
C ARG A 327 12.02 -6.48 12.91
N ILE A 328 11.35 -5.63 12.15
CA ILE A 328 11.40 -5.63 10.68
C ILE A 328 12.83 -5.44 10.18
N CYS A 329 13.58 -4.47 10.72
CA CYS A 329 15.00 -4.30 10.38
C CYS A 329 15.82 -5.57 10.62
N THR A 330 15.53 -6.30 11.71
CA THR A 330 16.19 -7.57 12.04
C THR A 330 15.82 -8.67 11.04
N LEU A 331 14.55 -8.77 10.64
CA LEU A 331 14.08 -9.72 9.63
C LEU A 331 14.71 -9.43 8.25
N ILE A 332 14.75 -8.16 7.85
CA ILE A 332 15.42 -7.69 6.63
C ILE A 332 16.91 -8.10 6.62
N TYR A 333 17.58 -7.98 7.76
CA TYR A 333 18.99 -8.37 7.85
C TYR A 333 19.19 -9.89 7.83
N LYS A 334 18.24 -10.65 8.38
CA LYS A 334 18.31 -12.12 8.51
C LYS A 334 17.91 -12.85 7.22
N TYR A 335 16.97 -12.31 6.46
CA TYR A 335 16.37 -12.95 5.29
C TYR A 335 16.52 -12.07 4.06
N GLU A 336 17.07 -12.63 2.98
CA GLU A 336 17.43 -11.88 1.77
C GLU A 336 16.23 -11.18 1.12
N ASN A 337 15.06 -11.81 1.16
CA ASN A 337 13.89 -11.38 0.39
C ASN A 337 12.81 -10.68 1.24
N VAL A 338 13.18 -10.17 2.41
CA VAL A 338 12.29 -9.35 3.25
C VAL A 338 12.50 -7.86 2.98
N TYR A 339 11.39 -7.14 2.83
CA TYR A 339 11.29 -5.73 2.50
C TYR A 339 10.31 -5.03 3.44
N THR A 340 10.31 -3.70 3.40
CA THR A 340 9.29 -2.86 4.03
C THR A 340 9.00 -1.64 3.16
N ASP A 341 7.86 -0.98 3.36
CA ASP A 341 7.48 0.21 2.61
C ASP A 341 7.14 1.40 3.50
N LEU A 342 7.20 2.59 2.90
CA LEU A 342 6.92 3.87 3.57
C LEU A 342 5.43 4.28 3.50
N SER A 343 4.56 3.39 3.03
CA SER A 343 3.21 3.76 2.65
C SER A 343 2.39 4.24 3.84
N PHE A 344 1.46 5.17 3.58
CA PHE A 344 0.74 5.96 4.55
C PHE A 344 1.64 6.92 5.36
N ASN A 345 2.71 6.44 5.98
CA ASN A 345 3.54 7.23 6.90
C ASN A 345 4.17 8.49 6.28
N GLY A 346 4.41 8.49 4.97
CA GLY A 346 5.02 9.61 4.24
C GLY A 346 4.17 10.89 4.17
N TYR A 347 2.93 10.89 4.69
CA TYR A 347 2.10 12.10 4.75
C TYR A 347 2.66 13.16 5.71
N ASP A 348 3.45 12.76 6.71
CA ASP A 348 4.04 13.66 7.70
C ASP A 348 5.52 13.90 7.36
N PRO A 349 5.96 15.13 7.02
CA PRO A 349 7.36 15.43 6.77
C PRO A 349 8.30 15.02 7.92
N ALA A 350 7.83 15.04 9.18
CA ALA A 350 8.62 14.64 10.34
C ALA A 350 8.96 13.13 10.33
N TYR A 351 8.18 12.31 9.62
CA TYR A 351 8.46 10.88 9.45
C TYR A 351 9.84 10.64 8.85
N TYR A 352 10.25 11.43 7.85
CA TYR A 352 11.54 11.26 7.19
C TYR A 352 12.74 11.61 8.11
N ALA A 353 12.57 12.59 9.01
CA ALA A 353 13.56 12.87 10.03
C ALA A 353 13.72 11.68 11.00
N GLY A 354 12.59 11.10 11.42
CA GLY A 354 12.58 9.89 12.23
C GLY A 354 13.20 8.69 11.52
N LEU A 355 12.93 8.52 10.22
CA LEU A 355 13.48 7.43 9.40
C LEU A 355 15.00 7.53 9.34
N LYS A 356 15.53 8.73 9.05
CA LYS A 356 16.98 8.98 9.07
C LYS A 356 17.58 8.63 10.43
N ALA A 357 16.98 9.12 11.51
CA ALA A 357 17.46 8.84 12.87
C ALA A 357 17.40 7.35 13.24
N LEU A 358 16.39 6.60 12.78
CA LEU A 358 16.33 5.15 12.96
C LEU A 358 17.48 4.46 12.22
N LEU A 359 17.66 4.77 10.93
CA LEU A 359 18.68 4.14 10.08
C LEU A 359 20.11 4.41 10.59
N GLU A 360 20.37 5.62 11.09
CA GLU A 360 21.67 6.01 11.67
C GLU A 360 21.97 5.29 13.00
N LYS A 361 20.93 4.87 13.73
CA LYS A 361 21.07 4.12 15.00
C LYS A 361 21.22 2.61 14.80
N LEU A 362 20.97 2.10 13.59
CA LEU A 362 21.11 0.67 13.33
C LEU A 362 22.58 0.22 13.46
N PRO A 363 22.84 -1.02 13.91
CA PRO A 363 24.17 -1.60 13.87
C PRO A 363 24.80 -1.51 12.47
N HIS A 364 26.11 -1.26 12.37
CA HIS A 364 26.80 -0.94 11.10
C HIS A 364 26.53 -1.93 9.94
N LYS A 365 26.31 -3.21 10.21
CA LYS A 365 25.95 -4.20 9.17
C LYS A 365 24.51 -4.01 8.68
N MET A 366 23.57 -3.73 9.58
CA MET A 366 22.16 -3.51 9.27
C MET A 366 21.95 -2.16 8.59
N SER A 367 22.68 -1.11 8.99
CA SER A 367 22.56 0.23 8.39
C SER A 367 22.94 0.26 6.91
N LYS A 368 23.70 -0.73 6.42
CA LYS A 368 23.97 -0.93 4.98
C LYS A 368 22.90 -1.76 4.27
N ALA A 369 22.36 -2.79 4.93
CA ALA A 369 21.42 -3.72 4.32
C ALA A 369 19.98 -3.18 4.27
N VAL A 370 19.52 -2.51 5.34
CA VAL A 370 18.12 -2.08 5.47
C VAL A 370 17.69 -1.06 4.40
N PRO A 371 18.48 -0.02 4.07
CA PRO A 371 18.09 0.94 3.02
C PRO A 371 17.81 0.27 1.66
N ASP A 372 18.51 -0.81 1.33
CA ASP A 372 18.30 -1.57 0.09
C ASP A 372 17.00 -2.39 0.09
N LYS A 373 16.26 -2.40 1.20
CA LYS A 373 15.01 -3.16 1.35
C LYS A 373 13.81 -2.27 1.69
N ILE A 374 13.99 -0.95 1.68
CA ILE A 374 12.91 0.03 1.82
C ILE A 374 12.32 0.34 0.45
N LEU A 375 10.99 0.26 0.34
CA LEU A 375 10.22 0.52 -0.86
C LEU A 375 9.40 1.81 -0.71
N PHE A 376 9.26 2.57 -1.78
CA PHE A 376 8.27 3.64 -1.84
C PHE A 376 6.88 3.04 -2.08
N GLY A 377 5.94 3.44 -1.25
CA GLY A 377 4.51 3.25 -1.44
C GLY A 377 3.77 4.48 -0.93
N SER A 378 2.64 4.84 -1.52
CA SER A 378 1.89 6.02 -1.10
C SER A 378 0.76 5.71 -0.12
N ASP A 379 0.17 4.53 -0.26
CA ASP A 379 -1.16 4.20 0.24
C ASP A 379 -2.21 5.26 -0.15
N PHE A 380 -2.10 5.82 -1.37
CA PHE A 380 -2.72 7.10 -1.76
C PHE A 380 -4.15 7.28 -1.27
N MET A 381 -5.05 6.34 -1.58
CA MET A 381 -6.45 6.43 -1.19
C MET A 381 -6.62 6.52 0.32
N MET A 382 -5.91 5.73 1.13
CA MET A 382 -5.99 5.84 2.59
C MET A 382 -5.27 7.08 3.11
N SER A 383 -4.16 7.49 2.49
CA SER A 383 -3.42 8.70 2.81
C SER A 383 -4.28 9.96 2.71
N LEU A 384 -5.33 9.98 1.87
CA LEU A 384 -6.28 11.10 1.78
C LEU A 384 -7.00 11.41 3.10
N LEU A 385 -6.99 10.52 4.09
CA LEU A 385 -7.45 10.81 5.46
C LEU A 385 -6.57 11.83 6.20
N LYS A 386 -5.34 12.06 5.71
CA LYS A 386 -4.31 12.88 6.37
C LYS A 386 -3.63 13.87 5.43
N ILE A 387 -3.85 13.77 4.12
CA ILE A 387 -3.23 14.63 3.11
C ILE A 387 -4.20 14.99 1.98
N GLU A 388 -4.00 16.17 1.40
CA GLU A 388 -4.94 16.71 0.41
C GLU A 388 -4.86 16.06 -0.97
N SER A 389 -3.70 15.52 -1.38
CA SER A 389 -3.51 15.04 -2.75
C SER A 389 -2.33 14.11 -2.92
N TYR A 390 -2.31 13.40 -4.05
CA TYR A 390 -1.19 12.51 -4.43
C TYR A 390 0.10 13.31 -4.65
N SER A 391 0.01 14.45 -5.33
CA SER A 391 1.16 15.34 -5.56
C SER A 391 1.74 15.87 -4.26
N LYS A 392 0.91 16.25 -3.28
CA LYS A 392 1.41 16.72 -1.99
C LYS A 392 2.15 15.62 -1.22
N TYR A 393 1.66 14.38 -1.26
CA TYR A 393 2.36 13.24 -0.66
C TYR A 393 3.73 13.01 -1.31
N LEU A 394 3.78 12.99 -2.65
CA LEU A 394 5.03 12.80 -3.38
C LEU A 394 6.00 13.98 -3.20
N SER A 395 5.49 15.21 -3.02
CA SER A 395 6.35 16.38 -2.79
C SER A 395 7.09 16.26 -1.47
N TYR A 396 6.46 15.78 -0.40
CA TYR A 396 7.15 15.52 0.87
C TYR A 396 8.27 14.49 0.73
N PHE A 397 8.04 13.41 -0.01
CA PHE A 397 9.10 12.45 -0.31
C PHE A 397 10.22 13.05 -1.17
N SER A 398 9.86 13.85 -2.18
CA SER A 398 10.80 14.48 -3.12
C SER A 398 11.68 15.53 -2.45
N GLU A 399 11.08 16.38 -1.63
CA GLU A 399 11.69 17.59 -1.07
C GLU A 399 12.37 17.36 0.28
N THR A 400 12.08 16.25 0.97
CA THR A 400 12.65 15.99 2.30
C THR A 400 14.19 16.06 2.28
N PRO A 401 14.82 16.86 3.15
CA PRO A 401 16.27 16.96 3.24
C PRO A 401 16.89 15.75 3.97
N HIS A 402 16.07 14.89 4.57
CA HIS A 402 16.51 13.76 5.38
C HIS A 402 16.87 12.52 4.56
N LEU A 403 16.62 12.54 3.25
CA LEU A 403 17.01 11.49 2.31
C LEU A 403 17.78 12.11 1.14
N THR A 404 18.91 11.49 0.77
CA THR A 404 19.68 11.91 -0.42
C THR A 404 18.91 11.59 -1.71
N ALA A 405 19.32 12.20 -2.82
CA ALA A 405 18.74 11.90 -4.13
C ALA A 405 18.95 10.42 -4.52
N GLU A 406 20.08 9.83 -4.12
CA GLU A 406 20.37 8.41 -4.30
C GLU A 406 19.43 7.54 -3.48
N ALA A 407 19.23 7.85 -2.20
CA ALA A 407 18.32 7.09 -1.34
C ALA A 407 16.88 7.13 -1.87
N LYS A 408 16.40 8.32 -2.27
CA LYS A 408 15.08 8.49 -2.91
C LYS A 408 14.95 7.61 -4.14
N HIS A 409 15.94 7.65 -5.04
CA HIS A 409 15.96 6.83 -6.25
C HIS A 409 15.99 5.33 -5.95
N THR A 410 16.78 4.91 -4.96
CA THR A 410 16.83 3.53 -4.51
C THR A 410 15.46 3.07 -4.00
N PHE A 411 14.78 3.88 -3.18
CA PHE A 411 13.49 3.52 -2.59
C PHE A 411 12.35 3.51 -3.61
N CYS A 412 12.32 4.44 -4.58
CA CYS A 412 11.22 4.55 -5.55
C CYS A 412 11.49 3.92 -6.91
N SER A 413 12.66 3.33 -7.15
CA SER A 413 13.03 2.75 -8.44
C SER A 413 13.73 1.41 -8.31
N VAL A 414 14.91 1.40 -7.68
CA VAL A 414 15.78 0.21 -7.65
C VAL A 414 15.18 -0.91 -6.80
N ASN A 415 14.81 -0.61 -5.55
CA ASN A 415 14.29 -1.62 -4.63
C ASN A 415 12.92 -2.16 -5.09
N PRO A 416 11.95 -1.33 -5.51
CA PRO A 416 10.69 -1.80 -6.08
C PRO A 416 10.85 -2.71 -7.30
N ALA A 417 11.73 -2.34 -8.25
CA ALA A 417 12.00 -3.17 -9.41
C ALA A 417 12.55 -4.55 -9.01
N ARG A 418 13.46 -4.59 -8.03
CA ARG A 418 13.97 -5.84 -7.46
C ARG A 418 12.88 -6.61 -6.71
N PHE A 419 12.02 -5.95 -5.95
CA PHE A 419 10.92 -6.59 -5.22
C PHE A 419 9.87 -7.19 -6.16
N LEU A 420 9.56 -6.56 -7.27
CA LEU A 420 8.57 -7.07 -8.23
C LEU A 420 9.16 -8.10 -9.20
N PHE A 421 10.38 -7.85 -9.69
CA PHE A 421 10.93 -8.55 -10.86
C PHE A 421 12.28 -9.23 -10.63
N GLY A 422 12.92 -9.00 -9.48
CA GLY A 422 14.12 -9.74 -9.08
C GLY A 422 13.83 -11.23 -8.91
N LYS A 423 14.76 -12.07 -9.36
CA LYS A 423 14.72 -13.52 -9.18
C LYS A 423 15.25 -13.91 -7.81
#